data_AF-A0A0T5PA90-F1
#
_entry.id   AF-A0A0T5PA90-F1
#
_cell.length_a   1.000
_cell.length_b   1.000
_cell.length_c   1.000
_cell.angle_alpha   90.00
_cell.angle_beta   90.00
_cell.angle_gamma   90.00
#
_symmetry.space_group_name_H-M   'P 1'
#
loop_
_entity.id
_entity.type
_entity.pdbx_description
1 polymer ?
#
loop_
_entity_poly.entity_id
_entity_poly.type
_entity_poly.pdbx_seq_one_letter_code
_entity_poly.pdbx_strand_id
1 'polypeptide(L)'
;MRFTVVALILSTLLLSACGGGLRDSRLNPANWFGRSTSVETAPGTVRTADGRVQEVNPLIGERGQSQLIAANRQVTTERSGLFGGKKEEIYRGTLISQVTDLNIEPTATGAIVRAVGVTTRQGAYDVRLLPLYEGEPVDGVITYEFLAMQPINTPQGPEHTRRIQAAQPLSFGELEAVKTIRVIAKRNTRQSARR
;
A
#
# COMPACT_ATOMS: atom_id res chain seq x y z
N MET A 1 -12.50 -54.70 19.37
CA MET A 1 -13.57 -53.98 18.65
C MET A 1 -14.09 -52.74 19.38
N ARG A 2 -14.41 -52.80 20.68
CA ARG A 2 -14.91 -51.64 21.44
C ARG A 2 -13.86 -50.52 21.60
N PHE A 3 -12.65 -50.89 22.00
CA PHE A 3 -11.54 -49.97 22.18
C PHE A 3 -11.09 -49.28 20.89
N THR A 4 -11.10 -49.99 19.76
CA THR A 4 -10.69 -49.43 18.46
C THR A 4 -11.70 -48.41 17.93
N VAL A 5 -13.00 -48.63 18.15
CA VAL A 5 -14.05 -47.68 17.78
C VAL A 5 -13.98 -46.41 18.65
N VAL A 6 -13.78 -46.58 19.97
CA VAL A 6 -13.62 -45.43 20.88
C VAL A 6 -12.36 -44.63 20.54
N ALA A 7 -11.23 -45.29 20.25
CA ALA A 7 -9.99 -44.62 19.86
C ALA A 7 -10.15 -43.83 18.55
N LEU A 8 -10.86 -44.39 17.56
CA LEU A 8 -11.10 -43.72 16.28
C LEU A 8 -12.02 -42.50 16.44
N ILE A 9 -13.08 -42.61 17.26
CA ILE A 9 -13.96 -41.49 17.58
C ILE A 9 -13.22 -40.40 18.35
N LEU A 10 -12.39 -40.75 19.34
CA LEU A 10 -11.59 -39.76 20.08
C LEU A 10 -10.62 -39.02 19.15
N SER A 11 -9.93 -39.73 18.26
CA SER A 11 -8.99 -39.11 17.31
C SER A 11 -9.69 -38.15 16.34
N THR A 12 -10.87 -38.49 15.84
CA THR A 12 -11.61 -37.60 14.92
C THR A 12 -12.15 -36.35 15.63
N LEU A 13 -12.58 -36.48 16.89
CA LEU A 13 -12.99 -35.33 17.72
C LEU A 13 -11.82 -34.40 18.06
N LEU A 14 -10.65 -34.95 18.41
CA LEU A 14 -9.44 -34.16 18.71
C LEU A 14 -8.90 -33.44 17.47
N LEU A 15 -8.97 -34.06 16.29
CA LEU A 15 -8.50 -33.45 15.04
C LEU A 15 -9.40 -32.28 14.59
N SER A 16 -10.72 -32.39 14.81
CA SER A 16 -11.68 -31.32 14.51
C SER A 16 -11.49 -30.08 15.39
N ALA A 17 -10.99 -30.25 16.62
CA ALA A 17 -10.76 -29.15 17.56
C ALA A 17 -9.54 -28.27 17.19
N CYS A 18 -8.56 -28.77 16.44
CA CYS A 18 -7.37 -28.00 16.05
C CYS A 18 -7.62 -27.04 14.87
N GLY A 19 -8.67 -27.27 14.06
CA GLY A 19 -8.94 -26.45 12.87
C GLY A 19 -9.57 -25.08 13.17
N GLY A 20 -10.33 -24.97 14.28
CA GLY A 20 -11.03 -23.73 14.65
C GLY A 20 -10.08 -22.63 15.14
N GLY A 21 -9.16 -22.98 16.03
CA GLY A 21 -8.22 -22.00 16.60
C GLY A 21 -7.23 -21.44 15.58
N LEU A 22 -6.83 -22.23 14.58
CA LEU A 22 -5.91 -21.77 13.54
C LEU A 22 -6.58 -20.80 12.56
N ARG A 23 -7.86 -21.02 12.24
CA ARG A 23 -8.62 -20.19 11.29
C ARG A 23 -8.83 -18.77 11.80
N ASP A 24 -9.03 -18.60 13.10
CA ASP A 24 -9.20 -17.29 13.76
C ASP A 24 -7.90 -16.74 14.37
N SER A 25 -6.77 -17.43 14.18
CA SER A 25 -5.47 -17.01 14.71
C SER A 25 -4.83 -15.88 13.89
N ARG A 26 -3.98 -15.08 14.56
CA ARG A 26 -3.09 -14.09 13.94
C ARG A 26 -2.03 -14.74 13.04
N LEU A 27 -1.87 -16.06 13.13
CA LEU A 27 -1.02 -16.85 12.23
C LEU A 27 -1.67 -17.12 10.87
N ASN A 28 -2.97 -16.85 10.70
CA ASN A 28 -3.66 -17.03 9.43
C ASN A 28 -3.52 -15.78 8.53
N PRO A 29 -2.85 -15.88 7.37
CA PRO A 29 -2.70 -14.78 6.42
C PRO A 29 -4.00 -14.14 5.96
N ALA A 30 -5.07 -14.93 5.88
CA ALA A 30 -6.37 -14.46 5.43
C ALA A 30 -7.02 -13.43 6.38
N ASN A 31 -6.58 -13.40 7.65
CA ASN A 31 -7.14 -12.51 8.67
C ASN A 31 -6.22 -11.35 9.05
N TRP A 32 -5.01 -11.26 8.46
CA TRP A 32 -4.05 -10.23 8.87
C TRP A 32 -4.60 -8.82 8.70
N PHE A 33 -5.15 -8.46 7.56
CA PHE A 33 -5.58 -7.07 7.28
C PHE A 33 -7.09 -6.95 7.11
N GLY A 34 -7.63 -5.85 7.64
CA GLY A 34 -9.05 -5.52 7.52
C GLY A 34 -9.42 -4.84 6.20
N ARG A 35 -10.68 -4.43 6.12
CA ARG A 35 -11.16 -3.56 5.04
C ARG A 35 -10.46 -2.21 5.13
N SER A 36 -10.11 -1.65 3.99
CA SER A 36 -9.49 -0.32 3.95
C SER A 36 -10.51 0.79 4.21
N THR A 37 -10.09 1.83 4.92
CA THR A 37 -10.87 3.05 5.18
C THR A 37 -10.25 4.25 4.50
N SER A 38 -11.08 5.19 4.05
CA SER A 38 -10.67 6.42 3.38
C SER A 38 -10.84 7.61 4.32
N VAL A 39 -9.85 8.49 4.34
CA VAL A 39 -9.88 9.79 5.02
C VAL A 39 -9.63 10.87 3.97
N GLU A 40 -10.56 11.80 3.81
CA GLU A 40 -10.42 12.93 2.88
C GLU A 40 -9.28 13.86 3.36
N THR A 41 -8.48 14.35 2.42
CA THR A 41 -7.44 15.34 2.69
C THR A 41 -8.05 16.73 2.54
N ALA A 42 -8.01 17.55 3.60
CA ALA A 42 -8.57 18.90 3.55
C ALA A 42 -7.76 19.82 2.60
N PRO A 43 -8.42 20.71 1.84
CA PRO A 43 -7.74 21.64 0.95
C PRO A 43 -6.82 22.57 1.75
N GLY A 44 -5.59 22.81 1.24
CA GLY A 44 -4.57 23.59 1.95
C GLY A 44 -3.79 22.80 3.00
N THR A 45 -4.09 21.52 3.18
CA THR A 45 -3.33 20.64 4.06
C THR A 45 -2.66 19.52 3.28
N VAL A 46 -1.41 19.24 3.60
CA VAL A 46 -0.67 18.08 3.12
C VAL A 46 -0.56 17.12 4.29
N ARG A 47 -0.90 15.86 4.07
CA ARG A 47 -0.61 14.83 5.06
C ARG A 47 0.86 14.43 4.93
N THR A 48 1.66 14.86 5.90
CA THR A 48 3.07 14.47 6.02
C THR A 48 3.17 12.97 6.26
N ALA A 49 4.32 12.41 5.92
CA ALA A 49 4.60 10.99 6.01
C ALA A 49 4.45 10.41 7.45
N ASP A 50 4.58 11.22 8.49
CA ASP A 50 4.25 10.89 9.90
C ASP A 50 2.74 10.76 10.17
N GLY A 51 1.88 10.94 9.17
CA GLY A 51 0.42 10.98 9.30
C GLY A 51 -0.14 12.29 9.85
N ARG A 52 0.73 13.24 10.21
CA ARG A 52 0.36 14.61 10.62
C ARG A 52 -0.20 15.39 9.43
N VAL A 53 -1.22 16.19 9.70
CA VAL A 53 -1.81 17.12 8.72
C VAL A 53 -1.06 18.44 8.88
N GLN A 54 -0.33 18.85 7.86
CA GLN A 54 0.46 20.08 7.87
C GLN A 54 -0.19 21.09 6.95
N GLU A 55 -0.53 22.25 7.49
CA GLU A 55 -1.11 23.37 6.72
C GLU A 55 0.01 24.00 5.89
N VAL A 56 -0.16 23.99 4.56
CA VAL A 56 0.80 24.53 3.61
C VAL A 56 0.24 25.80 2.98
N ASN A 57 1.12 26.78 2.78
CA ASN A 57 0.75 28.05 2.19
C ASN A 57 0.10 27.84 0.80
N PRO A 58 -1.14 28.31 0.57
CA PRO A 58 -1.86 28.10 -0.69
C PRO A 58 -1.22 28.81 -1.90
N LEU A 59 -0.29 29.75 -1.68
CA LEU A 59 0.40 30.48 -2.76
C LEU A 59 1.55 29.69 -3.40
N ILE A 60 2.09 28.69 -2.71
CA ILE A 60 3.04 27.75 -3.31
C ILE A 60 2.18 26.77 -4.10
N GLY A 61 2.05 26.97 -5.41
CA GLY A 61 1.24 26.10 -6.25
C GLY A 61 1.62 24.60 -6.13
N GLU A 62 0.76 23.72 -6.64
CA GLU A 62 0.85 22.26 -6.46
C GLU A 62 2.22 21.64 -6.83
N ARG A 63 2.91 22.24 -7.80
CA ARG A 63 4.23 21.80 -8.26
C ARG A 63 5.34 22.14 -7.24
N GLY A 64 5.23 23.28 -6.56
CA GLY A 64 6.12 23.66 -5.46
C GLY A 64 5.86 22.82 -4.21
N GLN A 65 4.61 22.54 -3.88
CA GLN A 65 4.24 21.68 -2.74
C GLN A 65 4.76 20.24 -2.92
N SER A 66 4.59 19.65 -4.10
CA SER A 66 5.14 18.32 -4.40
C SER A 66 6.67 18.30 -4.49
N GLN A 67 7.32 19.44 -4.76
CA GLN A 67 8.78 19.57 -4.73
C GLN A 67 9.35 19.64 -3.31
N LEU A 68 8.63 20.23 -2.36
CA LEU A 68 9.06 20.26 -0.95
C LEU A 68 9.01 18.87 -0.29
N ILE A 69 8.16 17.97 -0.79
CA ILE A 69 8.08 16.56 -0.39
C ILE A 69 9.06 15.68 -1.22
N ALA A 70 9.65 16.22 -2.29
CA ALA A 70 10.38 15.46 -3.31
C ALA A 70 11.75 14.92 -2.90
N ALA A 71 12.25 15.25 -1.71
CA ALA A 71 13.53 14.73 -1.23
C ALA A 71 13.57 13.17 -1.21
N ASN A 72 12.40 12.51 -1.15
CA ASN A 72 12.27 11.04 -1.13
C ASN A 72 11.94 10.37 -2.48
N ARG A 73 12.05 11.06 -3.64
CA ARG A 73 11.77 10.46 -4.97
C ARG A 73 12.96 9.80 -5.66
N GLN A 74 14.02 9.48 -4.91
CA GLN A 74 15.11 8.66 -5.40
C GLN A 74 14.63 7.20 -5.44
N VAL A 75 14.37 6.69 -6.64
CA VAL A 75 14.06 5.27 -6.82
C VAL A 75 15.32 4.57 -7.29
N THR A 76 15.84 3.68 -6.45
CA THR A 76 16.93 2.79 -6.83
C THR A 76 16.39 1.71 -7.74
N THR A 77 16.67 1.83 -9.04
CA THR A 77 16.30 0.79 -10.01
C THR A 77 17.49 -0.15 -10.17
N GLU A 78 17.32 -1.42 -9.75
CA GLU A 78 18.32 -2.45 -9.99
C GLU A 78 18.27 -2.89 -11.46
N ARG A 79 19.40 -2.79 -12.17
CA ARG A 79 19.52 -3.39 -13.50
C ARG A 79 19.70 -4.89 -13.34
N SER A 80 18.75 -5.67 -13.85
CA SER A 80 18.88 -7.12 -13.92
C SER A 80 19.96 -7.50 -14.96
N GLY A 81 21.18 -7.79 -14.49
CA GLY A 81 22.31 -8.26 -15.31
C GLY A 81 23.51 -8.62 -14.44
N LEU A 82 24.40 -9.50 -14.93
CA LEU A 82 25.55 -10.04 -14.17
C LEU A 82 26.54 -8.98 -13.63
N PHE A 83 26.45 -7.73 -14.10
CA PHE A 83 27.25 -6.58 -13.64
C PHE A 83 26.38 -5.34 -13.36
N GLY A 84 25.12 -5.53 -13.01
CA GLY A 84 24.15 -4.45 -12.82
C GLY A 84 24.42 -3.63 -11.55
N GLY A 85 25.02 -2.44 -11.70
CA GLY A 85 25.06 -1.44 -10.64
C GLY A 85 23.67 -0.85 -10.37
N LYS A 86 23.43 -0.45 -9.10
CA LYS A 86 22.24 0.31 -8.68
C LYS A 86 22.29 1.69 -9.35
N LYS A 87 21.28 2.03 -10.16
CA LYS A 87 21.14 3.37 -10.73
C LYS A 87 20.02 4.10 -9.99
N GLU A 88 20.38 5.17 -9.30
CA GLU A 88 19.42 6.11 -8.72
C GLU A 88 18.77 6.91 -9.85
N GLU A 89 17.46 6.77 -10.01
CA GLU A 89 16.67 7.57 -10.92
C GLU A 89 15.66 8.40 -10.13
N ILE A 90 15.63 9.71 -10.40
CA ILE A 90 14.63 10.60 -9.82
C ILE A 90 13.33 10.37 -10.55
N TYR A 91 12.38 9.71 -9.89
CA TYR A 91 11.06 9.49 -10.45
C TYR A 91 10.25 10.79 -10.41
N ARG A 92 9.76 11.23 -11.57
CA ARG A 92 9.09 12.55 -11.73
C ARG A 92 7.57 12.48 -11.65
N GLY A 93 7.02 11.33 -11.27
CA GLY A 93 5.57 11.15 -11.13
C GLY A 93 4.97 12.10 -10.10
N THR A 94 3.67 12.36 -10.26
CA THR A 94 2.88 13.22 -9.36
C THR A 94 1.80 12.40 -8.69
N LEU A 95 1.32 12.87 -7.53
CA LEU A 95 0.25 12.18 -6.82
C LEU A 95 -0.98 12.05 -7.70
N ILE A 96 -1.59 10.88 -7.62
CA ILE A 96 -2.85 10.60 -8.31
C ILE A 96 -3.98 11.38 -7.61
N SER A 97 -5.14 11.49 -8.27
CA SER A 97 -6.26 12.26 -7.73
C SER A 97 -6.79 11.62 -6.44
N GLN A 98 -7.18 10.35 -6.50
CA GLN A 98 -7.75 9.64 -5.35
C GLN A 98 -7.45 8.14 -5.39
N VAL A 99 -7.31 7.52 -4.21
CA VAL A 99 -7.26 6.07 -4.05
C VAL A 99 -8.68 5.53 -3.86
N THR A 100 -9.14 4.70 -4.77
CA THR A 100 -10.49 4.11 -4.75
C THR A 100 -10.53 2.78 -4.02
N ASP A 101 -9.44 2.02 -4.05
CA ASP A 101 -9.34 0.74 -3.36
C ASP A 101 -7.92 0.46 -2.85
N LEU A 102 -7.83 -0.27 -1.75
CA LEU A 102 -6.58 -0.73 -1.14
C LEU A 102 -6.82 -2.12 -0.56
N ASN A 103 -6.11 -3.10 -1.11
CA ASN A 103 -6.17 -4.49 -0.72
C ASN A 103 -4.78 -5.02 -0.38
N ILE A 104 -4.69 -5.85 0.65
CA ILE A 104 -3.45 -6.49 1.06
C ILE A 104 -3.62 -7.99 0.81
N GLU A 105 -2.96 -8.47 -0.24
CA GLU A 105 -3.06 -9.85 -0.70
C GLU A 105 -1.96 -10.68 -0.04
N PRO A 106 -2.28 -11.64 0.84
CA PRO A 106 -1.25 -12.49 1.44
C PRO A 106 -0.59 -13.38 0.39
N THR A 107 0.71 -13.61 0.56
CA THR A 107 1.50 -14.52 -0.30
C THR A 107 2.31 -15.48 0.56
N ALA A 108 2.94 -16.46 -0.09
CA ALA A 108 3.80 -17.42 0.59
C ALA A 108 5.07 -16.80 1.21
N THR A 109 5.44 -15.58 0.80
CA THR A 109 6.67 -14.88 1.24
C THR A 109 6.38 -13.58 2.01
N GLY A 110 5.11 -13.23 2.20
CA GLY A 110 4.67 -12.02 2.88
C GLY A 110 3.29 -11.57 2.39
N ALA A 111 3.21 -10.36 1.82
CA ALA A 111 1.99 -9.83 1.25
C ALA A 111 2.27 -8.89 0.06
N ILE A 112 1.26 -8.63 -0.76
CA ILE A 112 1.29 -7.65 -1.83
C ILE A 112 0.30 -6.55 -1.47
N VAL A 113 0.79 -5.32 -1.35
CA VAL A 113 -0.04 -4.13 -1.20
C VAL A 113 -0.52 -3.71 -2.57
N ARG A 114 -1.79 -3.95 -2.90
CA ARG A 114 -2.41 -3.53 -4.16
C ARG A 114 -3.28 -2.31 -3.91
N ALA A 115 -3.01 -1.23 -4.65
CA ALA A 115 -3.84 -0.03 -4.64
C ALA A 115 -4.43 0.23 -6.02
N VAL A 116 -5.69 0.63 -6.05
CA VAL A 116 -6.39 1.11 -7.24
C VAL A 116 -6.79 2.55 -6.99
N GLY A 117 -6.61 3.39 -8.01
CA GLY A 117 -6.95 4.80 -7.91
C GLY A 117 -7.26 5.42 -9.25
N VAL A 118 -7.59 6.70 -9.20
CA VAL A 118 -7.91 7.50 -10.38
C VAL A 118 -6.93 8.65 -10.47
N THR A 119 -6.44 8.91 -11.68
CA THR A 119 -5.57 10.03 -11.96
C THR A 119 -6.36 11.32 -12.14
N THR A 120 -5.65 12.44 -12.23
CA THR A 120 -6.27 13.73 -12.54
C THR A 120 -6.69 13.79 -14.01
N ARG A 121 -5.88 13.22 -14.91
CA ARG A 121 -6.08 13.25 -16.37
C ARG A 121 -5.87 11.87 -17.00
N GLN A 122 -6.37 11.70 -18.22
CA GLN A 122 -6.16 10.50 -19.03
C GLN A 122 -4.70 10.34 -19.47
N GLY A 123 -4.34 9.11 -19.83
CA GLY A 123 -3.02 8.80 -20.40
C GLY A 123 -1.90 8.80 -19.37
N ALA A 124 -2.22 8.61 -18.10
CA ALA A 124 -1.20 8.44 -17.07
C ALA A 124 -0.46 7.11 -17.23
N TYR A 125 0.85 7.13 -17.00
CA TYR A 125 1.73 5.98 -17.20
C TYR A 125 2.82 5.93 -16.12
N ASP A 126 3.65 4.88 -16.16
CA ASP A 126 4.72 4.61 -15.19
C ASP A 126 4.21 4.79 -13.76
N VAL A 127 3.21 4.01 -13.40
CA VAL A 127 2.48 4.12 -12.14
C VAL A 127 3.26 3.40 -11.04
N ARG A 128 3.51 4.07 -9.92
CA ARG A 128 4.31 3.52 -8.82
C ARG A 128 3.65 3.76 -7.47
N LEU A 129 3.81 2.76 -6.59
CA LEU A 129 3.62 2.91 -5.16
C LEU A 129 5.00 3.05 -4.54
N LEU A 130 5.38 4.27 -4.17
CA LEU A 130 6.70 4.50 -3.59
C LEU A 130 6.60 4.49 -2.07
N PRO A 131 7.43 3.67 -1.38
CA PRO A 131 7.50 3.74 0.07
C PRO A 131 8.12 5.07 0.49
N LEU A 132 7.59 5.64 1.58
CA LEU A 132 8.23 6.72 2.30
C LEU A 132 9.19 6.13 3.35
N TYR A 133 10.15 6.94 3.79
CA TYR A 133 11.15 6.54 4.79
C TYR A 133 11.89 5.25 4.41
N GLU A 134 12.24 5.08 3.14
CA GLU A 134 12.93 3.89 2.62
C GLU A 134 12.17 2.56 2.84
N GLY A 135 10.87 2.62 3.15
CA GLY A 135 10.05 1.45 3.47
C GLY A 135 9.94 1.16 4.96
N GLU A 136 10.60 1.94 5.81
CA GLU A 136 10.59 1.75 7.25
C GLU A 136 9.25 2.21 7.87
N PRO A 137 8.62 1.38 8.72
CA PRO A 137 7.39 1.78 9.39
C PRO A 137 7.65 2.81 10.50
N VAL A 138 6.96 3.94 10.46
CA VAL A 138 6.97 4.95 11.54
C VAL A 138 5.78 4.69 12.45
N ASP A 139 6.03 4.45 13.74
CA ASP A 139 5.00 4.07 14.73
C ASP A 139 4.17 2.82 14.30
N GLY A 140 4.80 1.92 13.54
CA GLY A 140 4.14 0.74 12.97
C GLY A 140 3.23 1.04 11.78
N VAL A 141 3.36 2.23 11.17
CA VAL A 141 2.65 2.60 9.95
C VAL A 141 3.63 2.70 8.79
N ILE A 142 3.49 1.79 7.83
CA ILE A 142 4.18 1.93 6.55
C ILE A 142 3.34 2.80 5.61
N THR A 143 3.98 3.80 5.01
CA THR A 143 3.29 4.80 4.20
C THR A 143 3.82 4.77 2.78
N TYR A 144 2.90 4.72 1.82
CA TYR A 144 3.18 4.78 0.39
C TYR A 144 2.59 6.02 -0.24
N GLU A 145 3.31 6.59 -1.19
CA GLU A 145 2.76 7.57 -2.13
C GLU A 145 2.30 6.87 -3.40
N PHE A 146 1.06 7.17 -3.82
CA PHE A 146 0.54 6.66 -5.07
C PHE A 146 0.73 7.70 -6.16
N LEU A 147 1.70 7.42 -7.04
CA LEU A 147 2.21 8.36 -8.02
C LEU A 147 2.05 7.81 -9.44
N ALA A 148 1.88 8.72 -10.40
CA ALA A 148 1.91 8.41 -11.82
C ALA A 148 2.53 9.57 -12.62
N MET A 149 3.15 9.24 -13.76
CA MET A 149 3.49 10.24 -14.76
C MET A 149 2.19 10.66 -15.47
N GLN A 150 1.83 11.94 -15.35
CA GLN A 150 0.57 12.47 -15.88
C GLN A 150 0.87 13.50 -16.98
N PRO A 151 0.35 13.32 -18.21
CA PRO A 151 0.47 14.32 -19.26
C PRO A 151 -0.22 15.63 -18.88
N ILE A 152 0.35 16.76 -19.29
CA ILE A 152 -0.21 18.09 -19.00
C ILE A 152 -1.27 18.53 -20.03
N ASN A 153 -1.28 17.92 -21.21
CA ASN A 153 -2.09 18.30 -22.36
C ASN A 153 -3.28 17.37 -22.64
N THR A 154 -3.54 16.39 -21.77
CA THR A 154 -4.69 15.47 -21.93
C THR A 154 -5.94 16.00 -21.23
N PRO A 155 -7.13 15.73 -21.78
CA PRO A 155 -8.39 16.02 -21.09
C PRO A 155 -8.54 15.14 -19.84
N GLN A 156 -9.43 15.53 -18.93
CA GLN A 156 -9.73 14.70 -17.76
C GLN A 156 -10.49 13.43 -18.14
N GLY A 157 -11.51 13.55 -18.99
CA GLY A 157 -12.34 12.42 -19.38
C GLY A 157 -13.04 11.69 -18.21
N PRO A 158 -13.73 10.59 -18.50
CA PRO A 158 -14.48 9.81 -17.51
C PRO A 158 -13.55 8.96 -16.62
N GLU A 159 -14.02 8.62 -15.41
CA GLU A 159 -13.21 7.91 -14.41
C GLU A 159 -12.62 6.58 -14.90
N HIS A 160 -13.36 5.80 -15.68
CA HIS A 160 -12.91 4.49 -16.16
C HIS A 160 -11.64 4.58 -17.03
N THR A 161 -11.44 5.69 -17.74
CA THR A 161 -10.22 5.95 -18.55
C THR A 161 -9.03 6.48 -17.74
N ARG A 162 -9.26 6.83 -16.47
CA ARG A 162 -8.25 7.33 -15.52
C ARG A 162 -7.89 6.32 -14.44
N ARG A 163 -8.55 5.15 -14.44
CA ARG A 163 -8.32 4.11 -13.44
C ARG A 163 -6.97 3.47 -13.68
N ILE A 164 -6.16 3.43 -12.64
CA ILE A 164 -4.84 2.83 -12.64
C ILE A 164 -4.69 1.96 -11.39
N GLN A 165 -3.73 1.04 -11.45
CA GLN A 165 -3.40 0.16 -10.34
C GLN A 165 -1.88 0.03 -10.22
N ALA A 166 -1.42 -0.13 -8.99
CA ALA A 166 -0.05 -0.48 -8.69
C ALA A 166 -0.01 -1.45 -7.51
N ALA A 167 1.09 -2.19 -7.42
CA ALA A 167 1.29 -3.16 -6.38
C ALA A 167 2.74 -3.12 -5.89
N GLN A 168 2.94 -3.26 -4.58
CA GLN A 168 4.26 -3.35 -3.96
C GLN A 168 4.33 -4.62 -3.10
N PRO A 169 5.34 -5.49 -3.28
CA PRO A 169 5.55 -6.62 -2.39
C PRO A 169 6.07 -6.14 -1.03
N LEU A 170 5.67 -6.86 0.01
CA LEU A 170 6.17 -6.77 1.38
C LEU A 170 6.55 -8.16 1.85
N SER A 171 7.75 -8.28 2.40
CA SER A 171 8.26 -9.50 3.00
C SER A 171 7.68 -9.73 4.40
N PHE A 172 7.81 -10.96 4.90
CA PHE A 172 7.42 -11.28 6.27
C PHE A 172 8.11 -10.42 7.32
N GLY A 173 9.42 -10.19 7.20
CA GLY A 173 10.19 -9.39 8.15
C GLY A 173 9.67 -7.96 8.22
N GLU A 174 9.41 -7.33 7.06
CA GLU A 174 8.83 -5.98 7.01
C GLU A 174 7.42 -5.96 7.63
N LEU A 175 6.62 -7.00 7.39
CA LEU A 175 5.26 -7.10 7.94
C LEU A 175 5.24 -7.25 9.47
N GLU A 176 6.28 -7.76 10.12
CA GLU A 176 6.30 -7.93 11.59
C GLU A 176 6.19 -6.59 12.31
N ALA A 177 6.86 -5.55 11.80
CA ALA A 177 6.82 -4.21 12.35
C ALA A 177 5.56 -3.41 11.94
N VAL A 178 4.85 -3.84 10.90
CA VAL A 178 3.72 -3.11 10.30
C VAL A 178 2.38 -3.47 10.96
N LYS A 179 1.76 -2.47 11.59
CA LYS A 179 0.38 -2.51 12.10
C LYS A 179 -0.61 -1.92 11.10
N THR A 180 -0.23 -0.86 10.39
CA THR A 180 -1.10 -0.17 9.42
C THR A 180 -0.36 0.09 8.13
N ILE A 181 -1.02 -0.17 7.01
CA ILE A 181 -0.55 0.21 5.68
C ILE A 181 -1.37 1.40 5.21
N ARG A 182 -0.67 2.48 4.84
CA ARG A 182 -1.28 3.74 4.41
C ARG A 182 -0.84 4.06 2.99
N VAL A 183 -1.79 4.50 2.16
CA VAL A 183 -1.54 4.98 0.80
C VAL A 183 -2.09 6.39 0.67
N ILE A 184 -1.22 7.32 0.29
CA ILE A 184 -1.54 8.74 0.13
C ILE A 184 -1.79 9.05 -1.34
N ALA A 185 -2.90 9.74 -1.60
CA ALA A 185 -3.18 10.43 -2.85
C ALA A 185 -3.49 11.91 -2.57
N LYS A 186 -3.74 12.67 -3.63
CA LYS A 186 -3.98 14.11 -3.53
C LYS A 186 -5.22 14.45 -2.72
N ARG A 187 -6.35 13.79 -2.98
CA ARG A 187 -7.64 14.09 -2.34
C ARG A 187 -7.95 13.25 -1.12
N ASN A 188 -7.36 12.07 -1.01
CA ASN A 188 -7.63 11.20 0.11
C ASN A 188 -6.41 10.36 0.47
N THR A 189 -6.43 9.87 1.71
CA THR A 189 -5.55 8.83 2.19
C THR A 189 -6.39 7.59 2.45
N ARG A 190 -5.94 6.43 1.97
CA ARG A 190 -6.59 5.15 2.27
C ARG A 190 -5.67 4.30 3.14
N GLN A 191 -6.21 3.67 4.17
CA GLN A 191 -5.42 2.86 5.10
C GLN A 191 -6.12 1.54 5.43
N SER A 192 -5.33 0.50 5.62
CA SER A 192 -5.79 -0.78 6.17
C SER A 192 -4.94 -1.15 7.38
N ALA A 193 -5.61 -1.57 8.44
CA ALA A 193 -4.97 -1.95 9.69
C ALA A 193 -5.03 -3.47 9.88
N ARG A 194 -4.03 -3.98 10.61
CA ARG A 194 -3.97 -5.37 11.03
C ARG A 194 -5.06 -5.66 12.07
N ARG A 195 -5.65 -6.87 12.02
CA ARG A 195 -6.63 -7.35 13.02
C ARG A 195 -5.98 -7.93 14.30
#